data_AF-F8D5W8-F1
#
_entry.id   AF-F8D5W8-F1
#
_cell.length_a   1.000
_cell.length_b   1.000
_cell.length_c   1.000
_cell.angle_alpha   90.00
_cell.angle_beta   90.00
_cell.angle_gamma   90.00
#
_symmetry.space_group_name_H-M   'P 1'
#
loop_
_entity.id
_entity.type
_entity.pdbx_description
1 polymer ?
#
loop_
_entity_poly.entity_id
_entity_poly.type
_entity_poly.pdbx_seq_one_letter_code
_entity_poly.pdbx_strand_id
1 'polypeptide(L)' 'MSTEPSDAKWTPMTSREHTSAPRCVNCGNQVTRQFARVFGDNRDVVHACPDCATYREMKTSDFIPEEAR' A
#
# COMPACT_ATOMS: atom_id res chain seq x y z
N MET A 1 22.11 -0.46 -50.22
CA MET A 1 20.68 -0.08 -50.25
C MET A 1 19.88 -1.30 -49.85
N SER A 2 19.48 -1.40 -48.57
CA SER A 2 18.38 -2.25 -48.09
C SER A 2 17.93 -1.68 -46.75
N THR A 3 16.80 -1.00 -46.78
CA THR A 3 16.05 -0.50 -45.63
C THR A 3 15.16 -1.64 -45.11
N GLU A 4 15.34 -2.05 -43.86
CA GLU A 4 14.34 -2.82 -43.10
C GLU A 4 13.77 -1.93 -41.99
N PRO A 5 12.44 -1.75 -41.89
CA PRO A 5 11.82 -1.08 -40.76
C PRO A 5 11.58 -2.12 -39.67
N SER A 6 12.37 -2.08 -38.59
CA SER A 6 12.04 -2.85 -37.39
C SER A 6 10.81 -2.24 -36.75
N ASP A 7 9.67 -2.89 -37.00
CA ASP A 7 8.40 -2.72 -36.31
C ASP A 7 8.61 -3.01 -34.83
N ALA A 8 9.06 -2.00 -34.08
CA ALA A 8 9.10 -2.03 -32.63
C ALA A 8 7.65 -2.01 -32.14
N LYS A 9 7.02 -3.19 -32.13
CA LYS A 9 5.74 -3.48 -31.49
C LYS A 9 5.78 -2.93 -30.06
N TRP A 10 5.26 -1.71 -29.92
CA TRP A 10 5.15 -1.04 -28.64
C TRP A 10 4.16 -1.83 -27.80
N THR A 11 4.67 -2.65 -26.87
CA THR A 11 3.83 -3.24 -25.83
C THR A 11 3.62 -2.14 -24.79
N PRO A 12 2.42 -1.54 -24.65
CA PRO A 12 2.17 -0.64 -23.54
C PRO A 12 2.47 -1.42 -22.27
N MET A 13 3.17 -0.79 -21.33
CA MET A 13 3.40 -1.30 -19.98
C MET A 13 2.06 -1.50 -19.28
N THR A 14 1.34 -2.54 -19.70
CA THR A 14 0.36 -3.28 -18.93
C THR A 14 1.11 -4.19 -17.97
N SER A 15 2.20 -3.69 -17.40
CA SER A 15 2.59 -4.16 -16.09
C SER A 15 1.54 -3.57 -15.15
N ARG A 16 0.43 -4.29 -15.03
CA ARG A 16 -0.37 -4.30 -13.80
C ARG A 16 0.54 -4.88 -12.71
N GLU A 17 1.67 -4.25 -12.43
CA GLU A 17 2.44 -4.50 -11.22
C GLU A 17 1.47 -4.19 -10.10
N HIS A 18 1.11 -5.26 -9.41
CA HIS A 18 0.05 -5.29 -8.43
C HIS A 18 0.15 -4.07 -7.52
N THR A 19 -0.76 -3.12 -7.74
CA THR A 19 -1.22 -2.22 -6.69
C THR A 19 -2.02 -3.08 -5.71
N SER A 20 -1.36 -3.99 -5.01
CA SER A 20 -1.96 -4.67 -3.88
C SER A 20 -2.25 -3.60 -2.86
N ALA A 21 -3.53 -3.31 -2.65
CA ALA A 21 -3.93 -2.37 -1.63
C ALA A 21 -3.42 -2.86 -0.27
N PRO A 22 -2.81 -1.98 0.55
CA PRO A 22 -2.30 -2.35 1.86
C PRO A 22 -3.42 -2.94 2.72
N ARG A 23 -3.04 -3.77 3.69
CA ARG A 23 -3.98 -4.41 4.60
C ARG A 23 -3.61 -4.08 6.03
N CYS A 24 -4.62 -3.97 6.88
CA CYS A 24 -4.42 -3.88 8.31
C CYS A 24 -3.83 -5.19 8.82
N VAL A 25 -2.71 -5.16 9.54
CA VAL A 25 -2.09 -6.38 10.08
C VAL A 25 -2.83 -6.93 11.30
N ASN A 26 -3.64 -6.11 11.97
CA ASN A 26 -4.42 -6.52 13.14
C ASN A 26 -5.70 -7.29 12.78
N CYS A 27 -6.41 -6.89 11.72
CA CYS A 27 -7.67 -7.54 11.32
C CYS A 27 -7.70 -8.08 9.87
N GLY A 28 -6.68 -7.81 9.05
CA GLY A 28 -6.60 -8.28 7.66
C GLY A 28 -7.43 -7.47 6.64
N ASN A 29 -8.22 -6.50 7.10
CA ASN A 29 -9.05 -5.67 6.21
C ASN A 29 -8.20 -4.83 5.27
N GLN A 30 -8.72 -4.64 4.06
CA GLN A 30 -8.06 -3.84 3.05
C GLN A 30 -8.22 -2.35 3.36
N VAL A 31 -7.11 -1.61 3.29
CA VAL A 31 -7.05 -0.17 3.49
C VAL A 31 -6.44 0.50 2.25
N THR A 32 -6.64 1.80 2.13
CA THR A 32 -6.10 2.55 0.98
C THR A 32 -4.63 2.91 1.22
N ARG A 33 -3.87 3.11 0.15
CA ARG A 33 -2.50 3.64 0.25
C ARG A 33 -2.43 5.05 0.84
N GLN A 34 -3.51 5.83 0.74
CA GLN A 34 -3.58 7.13 1.39
C GLN A 34 -3.77 6.98 2.89
N PHE A 35 -4.56 5.99 3.32
CA PHE A 35 -4.74 5.66 4.72
C PHE A 35 -3.43 5.21 5.36
N ALA A 36 -2.71 4.29 4.71
CA ALA A 36 -1.41 3.80 5.19
C ALA A 36 -0.37 4.90 5.37
N ARG A 37 -0.39 5.94 4.53
CA ARG A 37 0.52 7.09 4.65
C ARG A 37 0.25 7.98 5.87
N VAL A 38 -0.95 7.93 6.45
CA VAL A 38 -1.35 8.80 7.57
C VAL A 38 -1.39 8.03 8.89
N PHE A 39 -1.84 6.78 8.85
CA PHE A 39 -2.08 5.94 10.03
C PHE A 39 -1.19 4.69 10.07
N GLY A 40 -0.33 4.49 9.07
CA GLY A 40 0.66 3.43 9.07
C GLY A 40 1.98 3.87 9.71
N ASP A 41 2.88 2.90 9.84
CA ASP A 41 4.27 3.13 10.26
C ASP A 41 5.13 3.72 9.12
N ASN A 42 6.43 3.90 9.38
CA ASN A 42 7.40 4.39 8.39
C ASN A 42 7.56 3.50 7.13
N ARG A 43 6.92 2.33 7.10
CA ARG A 43 6.92 1.38 5.99
C ARG A 43 5.53 1.22 5.37
N ASP A 44 4.61 2.16 5.63
CA ASP A 44 3.21 2.12 5.19
C ASP A 44 2.45 0.88 5.73
N VAL A 45 2.86 0.30 6.86
CA VAL A 45 2.17 -0.83 7.51
C VAL A 45 1.11 -0.31 8.45
N VAL A 46 -0.14 -0.71 8.21
CA VAL A 46 -1.29 -0.28 9.00
C VAL A 46 -1.55 -1.28 10.14
N HIS A 47 -1.27 -0.87 11.36
CA HIS A 47 -1.49 -1.71 12.55
C HIS A 47 -2.90 -1.60 13.10
N ALA A 48 -3.66 -0.54 12.77
CA ALA A 48 -5.08 -0.44 13.11
C ALA A 48 -5.87 0.30 12.02
N CYS A 49 -7.13 -0.09 11.85
CA CYS A 49 -8.03 0.46 10.83
C CYS A 49 -9.40 0.78 11.46
N PRO A 50 -10.27 1.57 10.80
CA PRO A 50 -11.55 1.99 11.36
C PRO A 50 -12.52 0.84 11.65
N ASP A 51 -12.29 -0.35 11.11
CA ASP A 51 -13.11 -1.54 11.38
C ASP A 51 -12.73 -2.25 12.68
N CYS A 52 -11.48 -2.11 13.14
CA CYS A 52 -10.95 -2.83 14.30
C CYS A 52 -10.49 -1.93 15.45
N ALA A 53 -10.48 -0.61 15.26
CA ALA A 53 -10.05 0.37 16.25
C ALA A 53 -10.82 1.68 16.11
N THR A 54 -10.91 2.43 17.20
CA THR A 54 -11.49 3.77 17.21
C THR A 54 -10.52 4.81 16.65
N TYR A 55 -11.03 5.95 16.18
CA TYR A 55 -10.21 7.06 15.72
C TYR A 55 -9.24 7.58 16.79
N ARG A 56 -9.65 7.52 18.07
CA ARG A 56 -8.80 7.92 19.20
C ARG A 56 -7.56 7.03 19.28
N GLU A 57 -7.75 5.72 19.28
CA GLU A 57 -6.67 4.74 19.34
C GLU A 57 -5.74 4.89 18.12
N MET A 58 -6.32 4.97 16.90
CA MET A 58 -5.59 5.21 15.64
C MET A 58 -4.68 6.43 15.67
N LYS A 59 -5.10 7.51 16.34
CA LYS A 59 -4.34 8.76 16.42
C LYS A 59 -3.21 8.71 17.45
N THR A 60 -3.40 8.00 18.56
CA THR A 60 -2.38 7.85 19.61
C THR A 60 -1.37 6.75 19.28
N SER A 61 -1.67 5.90 18.28
CA SER A 61 -0.86 4.74 17.91
C SER A 61 -0.68 3.77 19.08
N ASP A 62 -1.65 3.69 19.99
CA ASP A 62 -1.60 2.88 21.22
C ASP A 62 -1.54 1.35 20.93
N PHE A 63 -1.76 0.94 19.68
CA PHE A 63 -1.71 -0.44 19.21
C PHE A 63 -0.34 -0.85 18.65
N ILE A 64 0.61 0.09 18.52
CA ILE A 64 1.97 -0.22 18.05
C ILE A 64 2.83 -0.56 19.28
N PRO A 65 3.37 -1.79 19.39
CA PRO A 65 4.30 -2.13 20.47
C PRO A 65 5.54 -1.21 20.40
N GLU A 66 6.10 -0.81 21.55
CA GLU A 66 7.20 0.17 21.63
C GLU A 66 8.42 -0.23 20.79
N GLU A 67 8.63 -1.53 20.55
CA GLU A 67 9.72 -2.04 19.72
C GLU A 67 9.51 -1.79 18.21
N ALA A 68 8.29 -1.44 17.79
CA ALA A 68 7.90 -1.24 16.40
C ALA A 68 7.52 0.23 16.07
N ARG A 69 7.58 1.14 17.06
CA ARG A 69 7.31 2.57 16.90
C ARG A 69 8.42 3.29 16.13
#